data_AF-A0AAD6I278-F1
#
_entry.id   AF-A0AAD6I278-F1
#
_cell.length_a   1.000
_cell.length_b   1.000
_cell.length_c   1.000
_cell.angle_alpha   90.00
_cell.angle_beta   90.00
_cell.angle_gamma   90.00
#
_symmetry.space_group_name_H-M   'P 1'
#
loop_
_entity.id
_entity.type
_entity.pdbx_description
1 polymer ?
#
loop_
_entity_poly.entity_id
_entity_poly.type
_entity_poly.pdbx_seq_one_letter_code
_entity_poly.pdbx_strand_id
1 'polypeptide(L)'
;MPTSKHGIESTIDYLVPYIDRHFQAQSSNTTKRPFIFGLTGLQGSGKSTWTEAFVKRLNNKHNYHTINLSLDDLYLDHDDLVNLRLANPHNKLVQTRGQPGIHDMELARSFFENLNSGYEVLIPSFDKSKFNGEGGRAPKETWQRIPAGTQIDVVIFEGWCIGFKPLDEASIRQKWEEGLRQEAIAGYPTKTLKEHALEHLLGVNEKLRQYCDQFMGPQHLDFIFHLDTLSLVNVYEWRMQQEHALLERTGESMTVEEVVRFVRGYMPAYELYLDQMRDQLQQGFFNEKSKGRVRVFLNLDRNIEDFLVYVS
;
A
#
# COMPACT_ATOMS: atom_id res chain seq x y z
N MET A 1 13.43 23.11 4.78
CA MET A 1 12.88 21.88 4.19
C MET A 1 11.40 22.07 3.92
N PRO A 2 10.86 21.58 2.80
CA PRO A 2 9.43 21.66 2.54
C PRO A 2 8.65 20.86 3.61
N THR A 3 7.60 21.46 4.14
CA THR A 3 6.69 20.77 5.07
C THR A 3 5.86 19.73 4.31
N SER A 4 5.29 18.76 5.02
CA SER A 4 4.32 17.81 4.44
C SER A 4 3.21 18.53 3.67
N LYS A 5 2.72 19.66 4.19
CA LYS A 5 1.74 20.52 3.50
C LYS A 5 2.24 21.01 2.14
N HIS A 6 3.48 21.49 2.04
CA HIS A 6 4.02 21.94 0.76
C HIS A 6 4.16 20.79 -0.24
N GLY A 7 4.65 19.63 0.20
CA GLY A 7 4.75 18.46 -0.68
C GLY A 7 3.40 17.94 -1.16
N ILE A 8 2.35 18.03 -0.33
CA ILE A 8 0.97 17.72 -0.75
C ILE A 8 0.53 18.63 -1.89
N GLU A 9 0.75 19.96 -1.77
CA GLU A 9 0.43 20.90 -2.85
C GLU A 9 1.20 20.59 -4.13
N SER A 10 2.53 20.44 -4.03
CA SER A 10 3.38 20.15 -5.18
C SER A 10 2.99 18.85 -5.89
N THR A 11 2.55 17.84 -5.13
CA THR A 11 2.06 16.59 -5.71
C THR A 11 0.74 16.80 -6.43
N ILE A 12 -0.20 17.54 -5.84
CA ILE A 12 -1.51 17.83 -6.45
C ILE A 12 -1.34 18.62 -7.74
N ASP A 13 -0.51 19.66 -7.75
CA ASP A 13 -0.24 20.48 -8.93
C ASP A 13 0.33 19.63 -10.08
N TYR A 14 1.12 18.61 -9.75
CA TYR A 14 1.65 17.68 -10.73
C TYR A 14 0.65 16.58 -11.15
N LEU A 15 -0.21 16.13 -10.23
CA LEU A 15 -1.18 15.06 -10.43
C LEU A 15 -2.37 15.49 -11.29
N VAL A 16 -2.92 16.69 -11.06
CA VAL A 16 -4.15 17.17 -11.70
C VAL A 16 -4.09 17.13 -13.24
N PRO A 17 -2.99 17.57 -13.91
CA PRO A 17 -2.86 17.44 -15.35
C PRO A 17 -2.91 16.01 -15.89
N TYR A 18 -2.59 14.99 -15.09
CA TYR A 18 -2.75 13.59 -15.47
C TYR A 18 -4.21 13.15 -15.38
N ILE A 19 -4.91 13.56 -14.32
CA ILE A 19 -6.35 13.30 -14.15
C ILE A 19 -7.13 13.94 -15.31
N ASP A 20 -6.84 15.20 -15.64
CA ASP A 20 -7.52 15.90 -16.74
C ASP A 20 -7.31 15.22 -18.09
N ARG A 21 -6.06 14.85 -18.42
CA ARG A 21 -5.75 14.13 -19.66
C ARG A 21 -6.44 12.77 -19.74
N HIS A 22 -6.51 12.05 -18.62
CA HIS A 22 -7.22 10.78 -18.53
C HIS A 22 -8.71 10.91 -18.85
N PHE A 23 -9.36 11.97 -18.38
CA PHE A 23 -10.77 12.22 -18.71
C PHE A 23 -10.99 12.77 -20.11
N GLN A 24 -10.10 13.62 -20.60
CA GLN A 24 -10.15 14.11 -21.97
C GLN A 24 -10.02 12.97 -22.99
N ALA A 25 -9.13 12.00 -22.73
CA ALA A 25 -8.95 10.82 -23.57
C ALA A 25 -10.19 9.91 -23.63
N GLN A 26 -11.10 10.02 -22.66
CA GLN A 26 -12.35 9.27 -22.59
C GLN A 26 -13.58 10.12 -22.89
N SER A 27 -13.41 11.32 -23.48
CA SER A 27 -14.50 12.27 -23.69
C SER A 27 -15.63 11.74 -24.58
N SER A 28 -15.34 10.82 -25.50
CA SER A 28 -16.33 10.15 -26.35
C SER A 28 -16.95 8.89 -25.73
N ASN A 29 -16.49 8.44 -24.57
CA ASN A 29 -17.00 7.22 -23.94
C ASN A 29 -18.29 7.52 -23.18
N THR A 30 -19.29 6.65 -23.33
CA THR A 30 -20.54 6.72 -22.57
C THR A 30 -20.33 6.47 -21.08
N THR A 31 -19.40 5.57 -20.75
CA THR A 31 -18.95 5.28 -19.38
C THR A 31 -17.47 5.56 -19.27
N LYS A 32 -17.08 6.45 -18.35
CA LYS A 32 -15.68 6.80 -18.10
C LYS A 32 -15.17 5.98 -16.92
N ARG A 33 -13.97 5.42 -17.04
CA ARG A 33 -13.31 4.78 -15.90
C ARG A 33 -12.68 5.82 -14.98
N PRO A 34 -12.67 5.62 -13.64
CA PRO A 34 -11.95 6.48 -12.74
C PRO A 34 -10.46 6.44 -13.02
N PHE A 35 -9.80 7.52 -12.62
CA PHE A 35 -8.36 7.58 -12.52
C PHE A 35 -7.90 6.83 -11.27
N ILE A 36 -7.04 5.82 -11.44
CA ILE A 36 -6.53 5.02 -10.33
C ILE A 36 -5.20 5.60 -9.86
N PHE A 37 -5.24 6.30 -8.73
CA PHE A 37 -4.08 6.90 -8.10
C PHE A 37 -3.52 5.95 -7.02
N GLY A 38 -2.46 5.22 -7.36
CA GLY A 38 -1.72 4.38 -6.41
C GLY A 38 -0.90 5.20 -5.42
N LEU A 39 -1.16 5.06 -4.13
CA LEU A 39 -0.37 5.66 -3.05
C LEU A 39 0.32 4.55 -2.26
N THR A 40 1.64 4.58 -2.24
CA THR A 40 2.44 3.55 -1.59
C THR A 40 3.47 4.13 -0.64
N GLY A 41 3.84 3.35 0.35
CA GLY A 41 4.81 3.79 1.34
C GLY A 41 4.97 2.83 2.49
N LEU A 42 6.13 2.88 3.12
CA LEU A 42 6.50 1.99 4.21
C LEU A 42 5.57 2.17 5.43
N GLN A 43 5.57 1.20 6.35
CA GLN A 43 4.76 1.29 7.57
C GLN A 43 5.16 2.53 8.38
N GLY A 44 4.17 3.28 8.87
CA GLY A 44 4.40 4.50 9.65
C GLY A 44 4.81 5.75 8.85
N SER A 45 4.99 5.67 7.53
CA SER A 45 5.43 6.82 6.69
C SER A 45 4.41 7.97 6.60
N GLY A 46 3.18 7.77 7.08
CA GLY A 46 2.11 8.77 7.02
C GLY A 46 1.18 8.63 5.81
N LYS A 47 1.17 7.48 5.12
CA LYS A 47 0.27 7.20 3.98
C LYS A 47 -1.16 7.71 4.20
N SER A 48 -1.83 7.28 5.27
CA SER A 48 -3.21 7.67 5.56
C SER A 48 -3.40 9.19 5.70
N THR A 49 -2.41 9.89 6.28
CA THR A 49 -2.41 11.36 6.37
C THR A 49 -2.32 12.02 5.00
N TRP A 50 -1.46 11.50 4.12
CA TRP A 50 -1.33 11.99 2.75
C TRP A 50 -2.59 11.67 1.91
N THR A 51 -3.11 10.45 2.03
CA THR A 51 -4.36 10.01 1.40
C THR A 51 -5.51 10.93 1.79
N GLU A 52 -5.74 11.18 3.09
CA GLU A 52 -6.82 12.06 3.56
C GLU A 52 -6.67 13.47 2.99
N ALA A 53 -5.45 14.01 2.98
CA ALA A 53 -5.18 15.32 2.42
C ALA A 53 -5.45 15.39 0.91
N PHE A 54 -5.06 14.36 0.15
CA PHE A 54 -5.34 14.27 -1.28
C PHE A 54 -6.83 14.13 -1.58
N VAL A 55 -7.56 13.25 -0.89
CA VAL A 55 -9.02 13.12 -1.01
C VAL A 55 -9.68 14.48 -0.77
N LYS A 56 -9.35 15.14 0.35
CA LYS A 56 -9.92 16.44 0.70
C LYS A 56 -9.61 17.50 -0.34
N ARG A 57 -8.38 17.53 -0.85
CA ARG A 57 -7.93 18.55 -1.80
C ARG A 57 -8.57 18.38 -3.18
N LEU A 58 -8.59 17.16 -3.70
CA LEU A 58 -9.18 16.84 -5.00
C LEU A 58 -10.70 17.11 -5.00
N ASN A 59 -11.41 16.70 -3.94
CA ASN A 59 -12.83 17.01 -3.79
C ASN A 59 -13.09 18.53 -3.65
N ASN A 60 -12.42 19.21 -2.71
CA ASN A 60 -12.82 20.57 -2.34
C ASN A 60 -12.27 21.67 -3.26
N LYS A 61 -11.12 21.46 -3.91
CA LYS A 61 -10.49 22.48 -4.75
C LYS A 61 -10.55 22.19 -6.24
N HIS A 62 -10.60 20.91 -6.62
CA HIS A 62 -10.64 20.50 -8.03
C HIS A 62 -11.99 19.91 -8.45
N ASN A 63 -12.93 19.75 -7.50
CA ASN A 63 -14.29 19.24 -7.72
C ASN A 63 -14.34 17.83 -8.34
N TYR A 64 -13.29 17.02 -8.15
CA TYR A 64 -13.34 15.61 -8.51
C TYR A 64 -14.03 14.81 -7.41
N HIS A 65 -14.94 13.91 -7.77
CA HIS A 65 -15.46 12.94 -6.82
C HIS A 65 -14.41 11.87 -6.54
N THR A 66 -13.66 12.08 -5.46
CA THR A 66 -12.52 11.23 -5.08
C THR A 66 -12.87 10.35 -3.89
N ILE A 67 -12.64 9.05 -4.03
CA ILE A 67 -12.76 8.06 -2.95
C ILE A 67 -11.39 7.45 -2.60
N ASN A 68 -11.31 6.79 -1.45
CA ASN A 68 -10.14 6.04 -1.01
C ASN A 68 -10.49 4.57 -0.83
N LEU A 69 -9.58 3.68 -1.23
CA LEU A 69 -9.56 2.27 -0.87
C LEU A 69 -8.21 1.95 -0.24
N SER A 70 -8.20 1.45 1.00
CA SER A 70 -6.99 0.85 1.57
C SER A 70 -6.83 -0.58 1.10
N LEU A 71 -5.61 -0.99 0.79
CA LEU A 71 -5.28 -2.40 0.61
C LEU A 71 -5.63 -3.20 1.88
N ASP A 72 -5.46 -2.62 3.06
CA ASP A 72 -5.80 -3.29 4.33
C ASP A 72 -7.32 -3.53 4.48
N ASP A 73 -8.17 -2.76 3.80
CA ASP A 73 -9.63 -3.00 3.80
C ASP A 73 -10.04 -4.23 2.99
N LEU A 74 -9.11 -4.77 2.20
CA LEU A 74 -9.26 -5.97 1.40
C LEU A 74 -8.73 -7.23 2.10
N TYR A 75 -8.40 -7.19 3.40
CA TYR A 75 -8.02 -8.41 4.11
C TYR A 75 -9.12 -9.50 4.01
N LEU A 76 -8.68 -10.76 4.04
CA LEU A 76 -9.54 -11.90 4.33
C LEU A 76 -10.31 -11.64 5.63
N ASP A 77 -11.53 -12.17 5.74
CA ASP A 77 -12.26 -12.06 7.00
C ASP A 77 -11.57 -12.90 8.10
N HIS A 78 -11.94 -12.65 9.36
CA HIS A 78 -11.29 -13.23 10.52
C HIS A 78 -11.15 -14.76 10.43
N ASP A 79 -12.24 -15.46 10.11
CA ASP A 79 -12.24 -16.93 10.09
C ASP A 79 -11.34 -17.48 8.99
N ASP A 80 -11.26 -16.81 7.83
CA ASP A 80 -10.35 -17.17 6.75
C ASP A 80 -8.89 -16.91 7.13
N LEU A 81 -8.60 -15.82 7.85
CA LEU A 81 -7.27 -15.56 8.40
C LEU A 81 -6.88 -16.65 9.41
N VAL A 82 -7.78 -17.05 10.30
CA VAL A 82 -7.54 -18.13 11.27
C VAL A 82 -7.27 -19.44 10.54
N ASN A 83 -8.10 -19.81 9.57
CA ASN A 83 -7.93 -21.01 8.76
C ASN A 83 -6.58 -21.01 8.02
N LEU A 84 -6.19 -19.87 7.44
CA LEU A 84 -4.91 -19.73 6.77
C LEU A 84 -3.73 -19.95 7.73
N ARG A 85 -3.80 -19.40 8.95
CA ARG A 85 -2.75 -19.58 9.97
C ARG A 85 -2.64 -21.02 10.43
N LEU A 86 -3.77 -21.67 10.72
CA LEU A 86 -3.85 -23.06 11.16
C LEU A 86 -3.33 -24.03 10.10
N ALA A 87 -3.60 -23.75 8.82
CA ALA A 87 -3.08 -24.55 7.72
C ALA A 87 -1.57 -24.38 7.48
N ASN A 88 -0.95 -23.32 8.03
CA ASN A 88 0.45 -22.96 7.76
C ASN A 88 1.23 -22.63 9.06
N PRO A 89 1.26 -23.53 10.07
CA PRO A 89 1.76 -23.22 11.41
C PRO A 89 3.25 -22.84 11.45
N HIS A 90 4.04 -23.27 10.46
CA HIS A 90 5.46 -22.96 10.36
C HIS A 90 5.77 -21.74 9.49
N ASN A 91 4.78 -21.21 8.77
CA ASN A 91 4.96 -20.03 7.92
C ASN A 91 4.69 -18.75 8.71
N LYS A 92 5.74 -18.18 9.28
CA LYS A 92 5.68 -16.92 10.04
C LYS A 92 5.07 -15.74 9.25
N LEU A 93 5.15 -15.75 7.91
CA LEU A 93 4.69 -14.65 7.06
C LEU A 93 3.17 -14.53 7.00
N VAL A 94 2.44 -15.60 7.31
CA VAL A 94 0.96 -15.59 7.33
C VAL A 94 0.39 -15.55 8.76
N GLN A 95 1.24 -15.65 9.79
CA GLN A 95 0.80 -15.63 11.19
C GLN A 95 0.30 -14.26 11.65
N THR A 96 0.73 -13.20 10.96
CA THR A 96 0.30 -11.83 11.21
C THR A 96 -0.23 -11.20 9.94
N ARG A 97 -1.14 -10.24 10.08
CA ARG A 97 -1.60 -9.48 8.91
C ARG A 97 -0.47 -8.63 8.31
N GLY A 98 -0.43 -8.52 6.98
CA GLY A 98 0.47 -7.68 6.21
C GLY A 98 0.78 -8.25 4.83
N GLN A 99 1.45 -9.41 4.78
CA GLN A 99 2.09 -9.94 3.57
C GLN A 99 1.11 -10.27 2.42
N PRO A 100 1.52 -10.18 1.15
CA PRO A 100 0.73 -10.73 0.05
C PRO A 100 0.34 -12.19 0.30
N GLY A 101 -0.94 -12.50 0.07
CA GLY A 101 -1.52 -13.83 0.31
C GLY A 101 -2.62 -13.86 1.35
N ILE A 102 -2.84 -12.77 2.09
CA ILE A 102 -3.87 -12.70 3.14
C ILE A 102 -5.03 -11.76 2.82
N HIS A 103 -5.13 -11.30 1.57
CA HIS A 103 -6.20 -10.41 1.12
C HIS A 103 -7.21 -11.20 0.29
N ASP A 104 -8.47 -10.78 0.37
CA ASP A 104 -9.58 -11.33 -0.39
C ASP A 104 -9.51 -10.82 -1.84
N MET A 105 -8.93 -11.65 -2.69
CA MET A 105 -8.73 -11.37 -4.11
C MET A 105 -10.05 -11.16 -4.86
N GLU A 106 -11.09 -11.90 -4.48
CA GLU A 106 -12.39 -11.83 -5.14
C GLU A 106 -13.12 -10.54 -4.76
N LEU A 107 -13.01 -10.11 -3.49
CA LEU A 107 -13.50 -8.81 -3.06
C LEU A 107 -12.78 -7.67 -3.79
N ALA A 108 -11.45 -7.74 -3.90
CA ALA A 108 -10.65 -6.75 -4.62
C ALA A 108 -11.08 -6.65 -6.09
N ARG A 109 -11.12 -7.79 -6.79
CA ARG A 109 -11.55 -7.88 -8.19
C ARG A 109 -12.95 -7.31 -8.38
N SER A 110 -13.91 -7.75 -7.56
CA SER A 110 -15.29 -7.29 -7.59
C SER A 110 -15.41 -5.80 -7.34
N PHE A 111 -14.62 -5.23 -6.42
CA PHE A 111 -14.63 -3.78 -6.17
C PHE A 111 -14.21 -3.00 -7.42
N PHE A 112 -13.06 -3.33 -8.01
CA PHE A 112 -12.53 -2.59 -9.16
C PHE A 112 -13.41 -2.75 -10.42
N GLU A 113 -13.97 -3.94 -10.67
CA GLU A 113 -14.90 -4.16 -11.78
C GLU A 113 -16.19 -3.34 -11.65
N ASN A 114 -16.67 -3.12 -10.42
CA ASN A 114 -17.92 -2.40 -10.19
C ASN A 114 -17.81 -0.88 -10.25
N LEU A 115 -16.59 -0.31 -10.28
CA LEU A 115 -16.38 1.14 -10.30
C LEU A 115 -17.06 1.87 -11.47
N ASN A 116 -17.26 1.17 -12.60
CA ASN A 116 -17.86 1.73 -13.82
C ASN A 116 -19.23 1.16 -14.16
N SER A 117 -19.79 0.36 -13.26
CA SER A 117 -21.02 -0.39 -13.52
C SER A 117 -22.27 0.48 -13.54
N GLY A 118 -22.20 1.70 -12.98
CA GLY A 118 -23.34 2.58 -12.76
C GLY A 118 -24.23 2.17 -11.57
N TYR A 119 -23.97 0.99 -10.96
CA TYR A 119 -24.63 0.56 -9.75
C TYR A 119 -24.03 1.20 -8.49
N GLU A 120 -24.65 0.94 -7.35
CA GLU A 120 -24.07 1.29 -6.06
C GLU A 120 -22.69 0.64 -5.89
N VAL A 121 -21.73 1.42 -5.41
CA VAL A 121 -20.41 0.91 -5.03
C VAL A 121 -20.29 0.94 -3.51
N LEU A 122 -19.98 -0.21 -2.91
CA LEU A 122 -19.68 -0.33 -1.49
C LEU A 122 -18.17 -0.42 -1.33
N ILE A 123 -17.59 0.49 -0.57
CA ILE A 123 -16.15 0.49 -0.28
C ILE A 123 -15.90 -0.46 0.88
N PRO A 124 -15.11 -1.54 0.68
CA PRO A 124 -14.73 -2.45 1.74
C PRO A 124 -14.17 -1.75 2.96
N SER A 125 -14.38 -2.33 4.14
CA SER A 125 -13.80 -1.84 5.37
C SER A 125 -13.39 -3.00 6.26
N PHE A 126 -12.19 -2.92 6.81
CA PHE A 126 -11.64 -3.89 7.75
C PHE A 126 -11.37 -3.24 9.10
N ASP A 127 -11.93 -3.81 10.17
CA ASP A 127 -11.74 -3.33 11.52
C ASP A 127 -10.63 -4.12 12.22
N LYS A 128 -9.47 -3.48 12.36
CA LYS A 128 -8.27 -4.05 12.98
C LYS A 128 -8.41 -4.27 14.50
N SER A 129 -9.41 -3.66 15.14
CA SER A 129 -9.63 -3.77 16.60
C SER A 129 -10.44 -5.00 17.00
N LYS A 130 -11.24 -5.55 16.07
CA LYS A 130 -12.03 -6.76 16.31
C LYS A 130 -11.17 -7.96 16.69
N PHE A 131 -11.77 -8.91 17.40
CA PHE A 131 -11.14 -10.17 17.78
C PHE A 131 -9.80 -9.97 18.50
N ASN A 132 -9.79 -9.14 19.56
CA ASN A 132 -8.59 -8.82 20.35
C ASN A 132 -7.42 -8.30 19.49
N GLY A 133 -7.73 -7.47 18.49
CA GLY A 133 -6.72 -6.89 17.62
C GLY A 133 -6.23 -7.81 16.50
N GLU A 134 -6.79 -9.02 16.35
CA GLU A 134 -6.52 -9.87 15.17
C GLU A 134 -7.14 -9.28 13.90
N GLY A 135 -8.28 -8.62 14.06
CA GLY A 135 -9.03 -7.90 13.05
C GLY A 135 -10.07 -8.77 12.35
N GLY A 136 -11.07 -8.12 11.76
CA GLY A 136 -12.09 -8.76 10.95
C GLY A 136 -12.81 -7.77 10.07
N ARG A 137 -13.52 -8.27 9.06
CA ARG A 137 -14.28 -7.43 8.14
C ARG A 137 -15.34 -6.64 8.90
N ALA A 138 -15.46 -5.34 8.60
CA ALA A 138 -16.54 -4.54 9.15
C ALA A 138 -17.88 -5.05 8.56
N PRO A 139 -19.00 -4.97 9.30
CA PRO A 139 -20.29 -5.36 8.75
C PRO A 139 -20.57 -4.57 7.46
N LYS A 140 -21.05 -5.25 6.42
CA LYS A 140 -21.24 -4.63 5.09
C LYS A 140 -22.19 -3.44 5.15
N GLU A 141 -23.04 -3.38 6.17
CA GLU A 141 -23.99 -2.31 6.40
C GLU A 141 -23.31 -0.98 6.74
N THR A 142 -22.13 -1.04 7.36
CA THR A 142 -21.35 0.13 7.79
C THR A 142 -20.35 0.59 6.74
N TRP A 143 -20.24 -0.11 5.62
CA TRP A 143 -19.35 0.25 4.53
C TRP A 143 -19.80 1.57 3.90
N GLN A 144 -18.83 2.39 3.50
CA GLN A 144 -19.14 3.62 2.77
C GLN A 144 -19.84 3.26 1.46
N ARG A 145 -20.96 3.93 1.18
CA ARG A 145 -21.78 3.71 -0.01
C ARG A 145 -21.66 4.88 -0.96
N ILE A 146 -21.41 4.57 -2.22
CA ILE A 146 -21.51 5.50 -3.33
C ILE A 146 -22.81 5.19 -4.07
N PRO A 147 -23.81 6.10 -4.09
CA PRO A 147 -25.09 5.84 -4.71
C PRO A 147 -24.98 5.50 -6.20
N ALA A 148 -25.88 4.65 -6.69
CA ALA A 148 -25.99 4.33 -8.11
C ALA A 148 -26.10 5.61 -8.97
N GLY A 149 -25.46 5.59 -10.14
CA GLY A 149 -25.37 6.75 -11.04
C GLY A 149 -24.38 7.83 -10.62
N THR A 150 -23.74 7.73 -9.45
CA THR A 150 -22.69 8.66 -9.03
C THR A 150 -21.38 8.30 -9.74
N GLN A 151 -20.85 9.21 -10.58
CA GLN A 151 -19.55 9.00 -11.22
C GLN A 151 -18.43 9.14 -10.18
N ILE A 152 -17.57 8.14 -10.07
CA ILE A 152 -16.31 8.23 -9.30
C ILE A 152 -15.24 8.72 -10.27
N ASP A 153 -14.60 9.83 -9.94
CA ASP A 153 -13.57 10.40 -10.81
C ASP A 153 -12.19 9.84 -10.46
N VAL A 154 -11.86 9.77 -9.18
CA VAL A 154 -10.54 9.34 -8.72
C VAL A 154 -10.71 8.30 -7.62
N VAL A 155 -9.99 7.18 -7.75
CA VAL A 155 -9.81 6.21 -6.67
C VAL A 155 -8.37 6.33 -6.20
N ILE A 156 -8.17 6.81 -4.98
CA ILE A 156 -6.88 6.68 -4.31
C ILE A 156 -6.82 5.26 -3.76
N PHE A 157 -5.98 4.43 -4.36
CA PHE A 157 -5.72 3.08 -3.88
C PHE A 157 -4.43 3.11 -3.09
N GLU A 158 -4.52 3.03 -1.76
CA GLU A 158 -3.37 3.14 -0.87
C GLU A 158 -2.97 1.81 -0.23
N GLY A 159 -1.67 1.56 -0.08
CA GLY A 159 -1.17 0.35 0.55
C GLY A 159 0.34 0.29 0.65
N TRP A 160 0.86 -0.51 1.57
CA TRP A 160 2.30 -0.56 1.85
C TRP A 160 3.14 -1.27 0.79
N CYS A 161 2.52 -2.13 -0.03
CA CYS A 161 3.18 -2.88 -1.10
C CYS A 161 2.63 -2.57 -2.51
N ILE A 162 1.83 -1.51 -2.66
CA ILE A 162 1.39 -1.08 -4.00
C ILE A 162 2.62 -0.67 -4.80
N GLY A 163 2.72 -1.19 -6.03
CA GLY A 163 3.89 -0.98 -6.89
C GLY A 163 5.02 -1.99 -6.72
N PHE A 164 4.96 -2.88 -5.73
CA PHE A 164 5.87 -4.04 -5.73
C PHE A 164 5.54 -4.94 -6.92
N LYS A 165 6.58 -5.53 -7.51
CA LYS A 165 6.45 -6.50 -8.60
C LYS A 165 7.08 -7.83 -8.17
N PRO A 166 6.54 -8.96 -8.63
CA PRO A 166 7.13 -10.25 -8.34
C PRO A 166 8.50 -10.38 -9.00
N LEU A 167 9.40 -11.08 -8.32
CA LEU A 167 10.69 -11.49 -8.84
C LEU A 167 10.60 -12.87 -9.50
N ASP A 168 11.57 -13.19 -10.36
CA ASP A 168 11.79 -14.57 -10.76
C ASP A 168 12.36 -15.39 -9.58
N GLU A 169 12.19 -16.71 -9.63
CA GLU A 169 12.62 -17.60 -8.54
C GLU A 169 14.13 -17.53 -8.29
N ALA A 170 14.95 -17.39 -9.35
CA ALA A 170 16.40 -17.36 -9.21
C ALA A 170 16.85 -16.10 -8.43
N SER A 171 16.26 -14.95 -8.73
CA SER A 171 16.48 -13.70 -7.99
C SER A 171 16.12 -13.82 -6.50
N ILE A 172 15.01 -14.49 -6.16
CA ILE A 172 14.60 -14.70 -4.76
C ILE A 172 15.58 -15.63 -4.05
N ARG A 173 15.93 -16.74 -4.69
CA ARG A 173 16.89 -17.72 -4.16
C ARG A 173 18.24 -17.04 -3.89
N GLN A 174 18.73 -16.26 -4.85
CA GLN A 174 19.97 -15.49 -4.69
C GLN A 174 19.90 -14.55 -3.48
N LYS A 175 18.86 -13.70 -3.39
CA LYS A 175 18.69 -12.77 -2.25
C LYS A 175 18.58 -13.51 -0.92
N TRP A 176 17.90 -14.66 -0.89
CA TRP A 176 17.79 -15.49 0.30
C TRP A 176 19.16 -16.07 0.73
N GLU A 177 19.91 -16.66 -0.19
CA GLU A 177 21.26 -17.19 0.06
C GLU A 177 22.26 -16.10 0.51
N GLU A 178 22.16 -14.90 -0.06
CA GLU A 178 22.89 -13.72 0.41
C GLU A 178 22.49 -13.34 1.83
N GLY A 179 21.19 -13.32 2.13
CA GLY A 179 20.64 -13.04 3.46
C GLY A 179 21.06 -14.03 4.54
N LEU A 180 21.31 -15.30 4.20
CA LEU A 180 21.81 -16.31 5.15
C LEU A 180 23.16 -15.93 5.76
N ARG A 181 23.98 -15.15 5.04
CA ARG A 181 25.32 -14.72 5.47
C ARG A 181 25.31 -13.38 6.22
N GLN A 182 24.17 -12.70 6.29
CA GLN A 182 24.06 -11.38 6.88
C GLN A 182 23.71 -11.45 8.37
N GLU A 183 24.39 -10.64 9.17
CA GLU A 183 24.02 -10.43 10.57
C GLU A 183 22.92 -9.38 10.66
N ALA A 184 21.93 -9.66 11.50
CA ALA A 184 20.89 -8.69 11.78
C ALA A 184 21.41 -7.69 12.82
N ILE A 185 21.19 -6.40 12.58
CA ILE A 185 21.48 -5.38 13.58
C ILE A 185 20.58 -5.62 14.80
N ALA A 186 21.16 -5.61 16.00
CA ALA A 186 20.40 -5.75 17.24
C ALA A 186 19.41 -4.58 17.40
N GLY A 187 18.20 -4.87 17.90
CA GLY A 187 17.12 -3.90 18.07
C GLY A 187 16.20 -3.80 16.85
N TYR A 188 16.70 -3.26 15.73
CA TYR A 188 15.90 -2.96 14.53
C TYR A 188 16.35 -3.78 13.30
N PRO A 189 15.98 -5.07 13.22
CA PRO A 189 16.49 -5.96 12.21
C PRO A 189 15.86 -5.69 10.83
N THR A 190 16.63 -5.13 9.91
CA THR A 190 16.21 -4.91 8.52
C THR A 190 16.63 -6.02 7.56
N LYS A 191 17.37 -7.01 8.06
CA LYS A 191 17.85 -8.21 7.34
C LYS A 191 17.28 -9.48 7.96
N THR A 192 16.13 -9.92 7.46
CA THR A 192 15.29 -10.95 8.10
C THR A 192 15.02 -12.16 7.20
N LEU A 193 15.43 -12.14 5.92
CA LEU A 193 15.19 -13.26 4.99
C LEU A 193 15.62 -14.63 5.53
N LYS A 194 16.75 -14.69 6.25
CA LYS A 194 17.27 -15.93 6.86
C LYS A 194 16.34 -16.58 7.89
N GLU A 195 15.33 -15.86 8.36
CA GLU A 195 14.40 -16.30 9.39
C GLU A 195 13.17 -17.01 8.80
N HIS A 196 13.08 -17.02 7.47
CA HIS A 196 12.00 -17.57 6.67
C HIS A 196 12.55 -18.65 5.73
N ALA A 197 11.81 -19.74 5.61
CA ALA A 197 12.08 -20.77 4.62
C ALA A 197 11.87 -20.20 3.20
N LEU A 198 12.70 -20.63 2.24
CA LEU A 198 12.66 -20.13 0.87
C LEU A 198 11.28 -20.33 0.23
N GLU A 199 10.64 -21.46 0.52
CA GLU A 199 9.33 -21.85 0.00
C GLU A 199 8.23 -20.87 0.45
N HIS A 200 8.34 -20.34 1.67
CA HIS A 200 7.40 -19.33 2.16
C HIS A 200 7.57 -18.00 1.42
N LEU A 201 8.82 -17.59 1.11
CA LEU A 201 9.10 -16.38 0.35
C LEU A 201 8.62 -16.51 -1.10
N LEU A 202 8.83 -17.68 -1.72
CA LEU A 202 8.29 -17.99 -3.04
C LEU A 202 6.76 -17.95 -3.06
N GLY A 203 6.12 -18.48 -2.02
CA GLY A 203 4.66 -18.40 -1.85
C GLY A 203 4.15 -16.96 -1.80
N VAL A 204 4.80 -16.09 -1.01
CA VAL A 204 4.46 -14.66 -0.96
C VAL A 204 4.68 -13.98 -2.32
N ASN A 205 5.76 -14.29 -3.02
CA ASN A 205 6.04 -13.75 -4.35
C ASN A 205 4.98 -14.15 -5.39
N GLU A 206 4.51 -15.40 -5.34
CA GLU A 206 3.44 -15.85 -6.22
C GLU A 206 2.10 -15.17 -5.89
N LYS A 207 1.82 -14.92 -4.60
CA LYS A 207 0.66 -14.11 -4.22
C LYS A 207 0.79 -12.66 -4.69
N LEU A 208 1.99 -12.07 -4.60
CA LEU A 208 2.26 -10.75 -5.16
C LEU A 208 2.01 -10.72 -6.68
N ARG A 209 2.41 -11.75 -7.42
CA ARG A 209 2.10 -11.88 -8.85
C ARG A 209 0.60 -11.82 -9.11
N GLN A 210 -0.19 -12.59 -8.35
CA GLN A 210 -1.65 -12.59 -8.45
C GLN A 210 -2.24 -11.21 -8.17
N TYR A 211 -1.69 -10.45 -7.20
CA TYR A 211 -2.13 -9.09 -6.91
C TYR A 211 -1.84 -8.16 -8.09
N CYS A 212 -0.63 -8.24 -8.65
CA CYS A 212 -0.23 -7.46 -9.80
C CYS A 212 -1.13 -7.74 -11.00
N ASP A 213 -1.41 -9.01 -11.29
CA ASP A 213 -2.22 -9.41 -12.43
C ASP A 213 -3.67 -8.93 -12.29
N GLN A 214 -4.24 -8.97 -11.09
CA GLN A 214 -5.68 -8.72 -10.88
C GLN A 214 -6.04 -7.26 -10.61
N PHE A 215 -5.29 -6.52 -9.79
CA PHE A 215 -5.74 -5.18 -9.37
C PHE A 215 -4.64 -4.17 -9.00
N MET A 216 -3.37 -4.60 -8.81
CA MET A 216 -2.31 -3.73 -8.26
C MET A 216 -1.17 -3.44 -9.24
N GLY A 217 -1.09 -4.17 -10.35
CA GLY A 217 -0.01 -4.03 -11.32
C GLY A 217 -0.06 -2.69 -12.07
N PRO A 218 1.03 -2.30 -12.76
CA PRO A 218 1.09 -1.03 -13.50
C PRO A 218 -0.04 -0.84 -14.52
N GLN A 219 -0.60 -1.93 -15.05
CA GLN A 219 -1.73 -1.90 -15.97
C GLN A 219 -3.03 -1.39 -15.31
N HIS A 220 -3.14 -1.51 -13.99
CA HIS A 220 -4.31 -1.11 -13.20
C HIS A 220 -4.19 0.28 -12.58
N LEU A 221 -3.01 0.91 -12.64
CA LEU A 221 -2.74 2.23 -12.06
C LEU A 221 -2.52 3.27 -13.17
N ASP A 222 -2.90 4.51 -12.90
CA ASP A 222 -2.66 5.68 -13.78
C ASP A 222 -1.59 6.62 -13.23
N PHE A 223 -1.37 6.54 -11.93
CA PHE A 223 -0.34 7.31 -11.25
C PHE A 223 0.16 6.54 -10.05
N ILE A 224 1.45 6.67 -9.73
CA ILE A 224 2.00 6.12 -8.49
C ILE A 224 2.76 7.18 -7.70
N PHE A 225 2.43 7.31 -6.42
CA PHE A 225 3.11 8.18 -5.46
C PHE A 225 3.72 7.34 -4.36
N HIS A 226 5.04 7.44 -4.18
CA HIS A 226 5.79 6.64 -3.22
C HIS A 226 6.36 7.50 -2.09
N LEU A 227 5.90 7.26 -0.86
CA LEU A 227 6.53 7.76 0.37
C LEU A 227 7.64 6.81 0.80
N ASP A 228 8.89 7.24 0.61
CA ASP A 228 10.08 6.44 0.84
C ASP A 228 10.98 7.05 1.91
N THR A 229 12.03 6.33 2.28
CA THR A 229 13.08 6.78 3.19
C THR A 229 14.42 6.14 2.85
N LEU A 230 15.50 6.81 3.24
CA LEU A 230 16.86 6.30 3.02
C LEU A 230 17.24 5.18 4.01
N SER A 231 16.54 5.06 5.14
CA SER A 231 16.83 4.04 6.17
C SER A 231 15.58 3.28 6.59
N LEU A 232 15.55 1.96 6.36
CA LEU A 232 14.45 1.10 6.81
C LEU A 232 14.30 1.04 8.34
N VAL A 233 15.32 1.45 9.09
CA VAL A 233 15.22 1.63 10.55
C VAL A 233 14.11 2.63 10.90
N ASN A 234 13.88 3.64 10.05
CA ASN A 234 12.82 4.63 10.27
C ASN A 234 11.43 4.00 10.34
N VAL A 235 11.21 2.83 9.72
CA VAL A 235 9.92 2.12 9.81
C VAL A 235 9.63 1.67 11.25
N TYR A 236 10.66 1.23 11.98
CA TYR A 236 10.53 0.89 13.41
C TYR A 236 10.22 2.14 14.21
N GLU A 237 11.00 3.20 14.05
CA GLU A 237 10.84 4.45 14.78
C GLU A 237 9.49 5.12 14.50
N TRP A 238 9.05 5.14 13.25
CA TRP A 238 7.74 5.67 12.89
C TRP A 238 6.61 4.86 13.51
N ARG A 239 6.76 3.54 13.60
CA ARG A 239 5.77 2.70 14.28
C ARG A 239 5.80 2.94 15.78
N MET A 240 6.98 3.07 16.40
CA MET A 240 7.09 3.44 17.81
C MET A 240 6.39 4.76 18.11
N GLN A 241 6.62 5.80 17.30
CA GLN A 241 5.94 7.10 17.45
C GLN A 241 4.41 6.97 17.30
N GLN A 242 3.93 6.11 16.40
CA GLN A 242 2.51 5.83 16.24
C GLN A 242 1.90 5.18 17.49
N GLU A 243 2.59 4.21 18.09
CA GLU A 243 2.15 3.55 19.33
C GLU A 243 2.16 4.51 20.53
N HIS A 244 3.16 5.39 20.65
CA HIS A 244 3.16 6.43 21.68
C HIS A 244 1.97 7.38 21.54
N ALA A 245 1.67 7.83 20.32
CA ALA A 245 0.49 8.67 20.08
C ALA A 245 -0.84 7.92 20.34
N LEU A 246 -0.87 6.60 20.13
CA LEU A 246 -2.02 5.77 20.46
C LEU A 246 -2.19 5.62 21.99
N LEU A 247 -1.09 5.43 22.71
CA LEU A 247 -1.05 5.36 24.17
C LEU A 247 -1.64 6.63 24.79
N GLU A 248 -1.19 7.80 24.32
CA GLU A 248 -1.68 9.11 24.80
C GLU A 248 -3.18 9.29 24.60
N ARG A 249 -3.74 8.70 23.53
CA ARG A 249 -5.16 8.84 23.18
C ARG A 249 -6.06 7.79 23.84
N THR A 250 -5.58 6.57 24.02
CA THR A 250 -6.42 5.41 24.36
C THR A 250 -6.01 4.72 25.66
N GLY A 251 -4.81 4.98 26.17
CA GLY A 251 -4.23 4.26 27.30
C GLY A 251 -3.67 2.87 26.94
N GLU A 252 -3.75 2.45 25.68
CA GLU A 252 -3.25 1.17 25.19
C GLU A 252 -2.18 1.37 24.10
N SER A 253 -1.14 0.53 24.09
CA SER A 253 -0.11 0.50 23.06
C SER A 253 0.63 -0.82 23.04
N MET A 254 1.25 -1.13 21.91
CA MET A 254 2.23 -2.23 21.84
C MET A 254 3.49 -1.91 22.68
N THR A 255 4.13 -2.94 23.24
CA THR A 255 5.49 -2.80 23.78
C THR A 255 6.52 -2.59 22.67
N VAL A 256 7.75 -2.21 23.04
CA VAL A 256 8.86 -2.08 22.08
C VAL A 256 9.09 -3.40 21.32
N GLU A 257 9.08 -4.53 22.03
CA GLU A 257 9.29 -5.86 21.47
C GLU A 257 8.16 -6.27 20.50
N GLU A 258 6.93 -5.89 20.83
CA GLU A 258 5.76 -6.11 19.98
C GLU A 258 5.83 -5.28 18.70
N VAL A 259 6.23 -4.01 18.79
CA VAL A 259 6.49 -3.15 17.62
C VAL A 259 7.58 -3.75 16.74
N VAL A 260 8.70 -4.16 17.34
CA VAL A 260 9.79 -4.78 16.59
C VAL A 260 9.31 -6.04 15.88
N ARG A 261 8.54 -6.90 16.56
CA ARG A 261 7.96 -8.11 15.97
C ARG A 261 6.99 -7.78 14.83
N PHE A 262 6.12 -6.79 15.01
CA PHE A 262 5.17 -6.34 14.00
C PHE A 262 5.88 -5.85 12.74
N VAL A 263 6.81 -4.90 12.88
CA VAL A 263 7.53 -4.32 11.75
C VAL A 263 8.41 -5.35 11.04
N ARG A 264 9.05 -6.25 11.80
CA ARG A 264 9.85 -7.37 11.29
C ARG A 264 9.05 -8.29 10.37
N GLY A 265 7.72 -8.38 10.56
CA GLY A 265 6.84 -9.11 9.66
C GLY A 265 6.77 -8.56 8.24
N TYR A 266 7.06 -7.26 8.03
CA TYR A 266 7.05 -6.61 6.71
C TYR A 266 8.43 -6.58 6.03
N MET A 267 9.52 -6.68 6.80
CA MET A 267 10.89 -6.57 6.31
C MET A 267 11.24 -7.52 5.16
N PRO A 268 10.82 -8.80 5.14
CA PRO A 268 11.13 -9.69 4.02
C PRO A 268 10.66 -9.15 2.67
N ALA A 269 9.50 -8.49 2.63
CA ALA A 269 8.99 -7.90 1.40
C ALA A 269 9.77 -6.63 1.00
N TYR A 270 10.19 -5.81 1.97
CA TYR A 270 11.07 -4.68 1.67
C TYR A 270 12.42 -5.14 1.12
N GLU A 271 13.02 -6.19 1.69
CA GLU A 271 14.30 -6.74 1.24
C GLU A 271 14.23 -7.35 -0.18
N LEU A 272 13.10 -7.98 -0.51
CA LEU A 272 12.89 -8.57 -1.83
C LEU A 272 12.56 -7.51 -2.88
N TYR A 273 11.55 -6.68 -2.63
CA TYR A 273 10.86 -5.95 -3.71
C TYR A 273 11.13 -4.44 -3.73
N LEU A 274 11.54 -3.83 -2.61
CA LEU A 274 11.59 -2.36 -2.53
C LEU A 274 12.64 -1.76 -3.47
N ASP A 275 13.84 -2.32 -3.53
CA ASP A 275 14.90 -1.79 -4.40
C ASP A 275 14.52 -1.92 -5.87
N GLN A 276 13.89 -3.03 -6.26
CA GLN A 276 13.37 -3.19 -7.63
C GLN A 276 12.29 -2.15 -7.95
N MET A 277 11.38 -1.87 -7.01
CA MET A 277 10.37 -0.84 -7.19
C MET A 277 11.02 0.55 -7.34
N ARG A 278 12.05 0.86 -6.54
CA ARG A 278 12.80 2.12 -6.62
C ARG A 278 13.46 2.28 -7.99
N ASP A 279 14.11 1.23 -8.49
CA ASP A 279 14.75 1.22 -9.81
C ASP A 279 13.71 1.39 -10.92
N GLN A 280 12.56 0.72 -10.83
CA GLN A 280 11.47 0.85 -11.80
C GLN A 280 10.86 2.25 -11.79
N LEU A 281 10.66 2.85 -10.62
CA LEU A 281 10.20 4.24 -10.53
C LEU A 281 11.17 5.21 -11.20
N GLN A 282 12.46 4.92 -11.24
CA GLN A 282 13.43 5.73 -11.96
C GLN A 282 13.47 5.42 -13.47
N GLN A 283 13.53 4.14 -13.85
CA GLN A 283 13.78 3.71 -15.22
C GLN A 283 12.51 3.68 -16.09
N GLY A 284 11.37 3.31 -15.51
CA GLY A 284 10.08 3.16 -16.22
C GLY A 284 9.14 2.23 -15.47
N PHE A 285 8.28 2.75 -14.60
CA PHE A 285 7.29 1.91 -13.89
C PHE A 285 6.11 1.57 -14.80
N PHE A 286 5.69 2.57 -15.59
CA PHE A 286 4.68 2.51 -16.63
C PHE A 286 5.35 2.49 -18.00
N ASN A 287 4.69 1.84 -18.96
CA ASN A 287 5.10 1.89 -20.37
C ASN A 287 4.48 3.09 -21.10
N GLU A 288 3.44 3.70 -20.53
CA GLU A 288 2.68 4.78 -21.14
C GLU A 288 3.10 6.17 -20.63
N LYS A 289 3.34 7.12 -21.55
CA LYS A 289 3.63 8.52 -21.22
C LYS A 289 2.47 9.28 -20.59
N SER A 290 1.25 8.74 -20.70
CA SER A 290 0.05 9.31 -20.09
C SER A 290 -0.04 9.05 -18.59
N LYS A 291 0.87 8.27 -18.00
CA LYS A 291 0.89 7.92 -16.58
C LYS A 291 2.04 8.62 -15.86
N GLY A 292 1.81 8.96 -14.59
CA GLY A 292 2.73 9.78 -13.80
C GLY A 292 3.29 9.07 -12.58
N ARG A 293 4.45 9.50 -12.12
CA ARG A 293 5.14 8.89 -10.98
C ARG A 293 5.88 9.93 -10.17
N VAL A 294 5.70 9.88 -8.86
CA VAL A 294 6.36 10.75 -7.88
C VAL A 294 6.91 9.91 -6.73
N ARG A 295 8.08 10.28 -6.24
CA ARG A 295 8.69 9.68 -5.03
C ARG A 295 9.12 10.79 -4.09
N VAL A 296 8.79 10.64 -2.82
CA VAL A 296 9.09 11.61 -1.76
C VAL A 296 9.92 10.90 -0.71
N PHE A 297 11.09 11.45 -0.40
CA PHE A 297 11.94 10.94 0.66
C PHE A 297 11.63 11.64 1.97
N LEU A 298 11.39 10.82 2.99
CA LEU A 298 11.07 11.25 4.34
C LEU A 298 12.23 10.96 5.28
N ASN A 299 12.52 11.92 6.14
CA ASN A 299 13.39 11.72 7.29
C ASN A 299 12.67 11.05 8.47
N LEU A 300 13.38 10.85 9.57
CA LEU A 300 12.86 10.26 10.81
C LEU A 300 11.61 10.98 11.35
N ASP A 301 11.52 12.30 11.18
CA ASP A 301 10.38 13.12 11.63
C ASP A 301 9.24 13.18 10.59
N ARG A 302 9.35 12.43 9.48
CA ARG A 302 8.45 12.47 8.32
C ARG A 302 8.44 13.84 7.61
N ASN A 303 9.50 14.62 7.77
CA ASN A 303 9.73 15.81 6.95
C ASN A 303 10.28 15.39 5.59
N ILE A 304 9.91 16.14 4.55
CA ILE A 304 10.35 15.88 3.18
C ILE A 304 11.80 16.36 3.04
N GLU A 305 12.70 15.42 2.77
CA GLU A 305 14.11 15.69 2.45
C GLU A 305 14.30 15.91 0.95
N ASP A 306 13.58 15.13 0.13
CA ASP A 306 13.68 15.19 -1.32
C ASP A 306 12.35 14.84 -1.99
N PHE A 307 12.12 15.42 -3.16
CA PHE A 307 10.88 15.30 -3.93
C PHE A 307 11.23 15.06 -5.40
N LEU A 308 11.06 13.82 -5.84
CA LEU A 308 11.41 13.39 -7.19
C LEU A 308 10.16 13.23 -8.04
N VAL A 309 10.12 13.99 -9.13
CA VAL A 309 9.13 13.87 -10.19
C VAL A 309 9.79 13.20 -11.38
N TYR A 310 9.24 12.08 -11.83
CA TYR A 310 9.78 11.37 -12.98
C TYR A 310 8.93 11.69 -14.21
N VAL A 311 9.54 12.32 -15.20
CA VAL A 311 8.91 12.61 -16.49
C VAL A 311 9.11 11.41 -17.42
N SER A 312 8.07 11.08 -18.19
CA SER A 312 8.03 9.99 -19.18
C SER A 312 8.52 10.41 -20.56
#